data_AF-A0A970PNW0-F1
#
_entry.id   AF-A0A970PNW0-F1
#
_cell.length_a   1.000
_cell.length_b   1.000
_cell.length_c   1.000
_cell.angle_alpha   90.00
_cell.angle_beta   90.00
_cell.angle_gamma   90.00
#
_symmetry.space_group_name_H-M   'P 1'
#
loop_
_entity.id
_entity.type
_entity.pdbx_description
1 polymer ?
#
loop_
_entity_poly.entity_id
_entity_poly.type
_entity_poly.pdbx_seq_one_letter_code
_entity_poly.pdbx_strand_id
1 'polypeptide(L)'
;MDYELLYIIDTAVEEEPRKELIERYSALIAQHGGKVEKVEEWGKRRLAYLVDDKPEGYYVLTYFSADPAFPKEMERNMQIDDKVMRYLITRVEHKRSNVKPRSQRPAPLAAPAEAPAMAAEIVPDEE
;
A
#
# COMPACT_ATOMS: atom_id res chain seq x y z
N MET A 1 17.08 1.35 -10.64
CA MET A 1 16.76 1.30 -9.20
C MET A 1 15.27 1.45 -9.09
N ASP A 2 14.64 0.70 -8.20
CA ASP A 2 13.19 0.63 -8.15
C ASP A 2 12.66 1.68 -7.18
N TYR A 3 11.65 2.41 -7.64
CA TYR A 3 11.05 3.53 -6.94
C TYR A 3 9.54 3.38 -6.93
N GLU A 4 8.97 3.85 -5.83
CA GLU A 4 7.54 4.05 -5.65
C GLU A 4 7.28 5.55 -5.62
N LEU A 5 6.39 6.01 -6.49
CA LEU A 5 5.89 7.37 -6.51
C LEU A 5 4.42 7.34 -6.11
N LEU A 6 4.13 7.88 -4.93
CA LEU A 6 2.77 8.14 -4.47
C LEU A 6 2.48 9.62 -4.63
N TYR A 7 1.39 9.97 -5.30
CA TYR A 7 0.97 11.36 -5.43
C TYR A 7 -0.53 11.50 -5.28
N ILE A 8 -0.93 12.69 -4.84
CA ILE A 8 -2.31 13.05 -4.54
C ILE A 8 -2.72 14.16 -5.50
N ILE A 9 -3.70 13.86 -6.36
CA ILE A 9 -4.30 14.80 -7.30
C ILE A 9 -5.52 15.44 -6.64
N ASP A 10 -5.73 16.72 -6.90
CA ASP A 10 -6.95 17.42 -6.52
C ASP A 10 -8.21 16.74 -7.08
N THR A 11 -9.24 16.58 -6.25
CA THR A 11 -10.52 15.97 -6.62
C THR A 11 -11.40 16.88 -7.47
N ALA A 12 -11.11 18.19 -7.53
CA ALA A 12 -11.77 19.14 -8.43
C ALA A 12 -11.39 18.91 -9.91
N VAL A 13 -10.27 18.22 -10.18
CA VAL A 13 -9.85 17.85 -11.53
C VAL A 13 -10.76 16.74 -12.05
N GLU A 14 -11.37 16.97 -13.21
CA GLU A 14 -12.21 15.99 -13.92
C GLU A 14 -11.42 14.73 -14.32
N GLU A 15 -12.12 13.68 -14.74
CA GLU A 15 -11.48 12.39 -15.03
C GLU A 15 -10.58 12.42 -16.29
N GLU A 16 -10.96 13.17 -17.33
CA GLU A 16 -10.13 13.36 -18.53
C GLU A 16 -8.77 14.00 -18.21
N PRO A 17 -8.69 15.21 -17.63
CA PRO A 17 -7.41 15.85 -17.31
C PRO A 17 -6.61 15.07 -16.26
N ARG A 18 -7.26 14.21 -15.47
CA ARG A 18 -6.55 13.31 -14.55
C ARG A 18 -5.82 12.21 -15.30
N LYS A 19 -6.46 11.56 -16.28
CA LYS A 19 -5.82 10.54 -17.11
C LYS A 19 -4.66 11.12 -17.90
N GLU A 20 -4.84 12.31 -18.47
CA GLU A 20 -3.76 13.04 -19.15
C GLU A 20 -2.56 13.30 -18.24
N LEU A 21 -2.78 13.67 -16.97
CA LEU A 21 -1.70 13.84 -16.00
C LEU A 21 -0.96 12.52 -15.73
N ILE A 22 -1.70 11.43 -15.51
CA ILE A 22 -1.11 10.10 -15.26
C ILE A 22 -0.28 9.65 -16.47
N GLU A 23 -0.80 9.84 -17.68
CA GLU A 23 -0.09 9.55 -18.94
C GLU A 23 1.13 10.45 -19.13
N ARG A 24 1.03 11.74 -18.81
CA ARG A 24 2.16 12.69 -18.85
C ARG A 24 3.29 12.25 -17.93
N TYR A 25 2.99 11.84 -16.70
CA TYR A 25 4.02 11.33 -15.77
C TYR A 25 4.61 10.00 -16.26
N SER A 26 3.77 9.12 -16.82
CA SER A 26 4.23 7.86 -17.41
C SER A 26 5.16 8.09 -18.61
N ALA A 27 4.82 9.05 -19.47
CA ALA A 27 5.63 9.46 -20.61
C ALA A 27 6.95 10.11 -20.17
N LEU A 28 6.93 10.91 -19.10
CA LEU A 28 8.13 11.51 -18.55
C LEU A 28 9.11 10.46 -18.00
N ILE A 29 8.60 9.41 -17.34
CA ILE A 29 9.39 8.26 -16.92
C ILE A 29 10.03 7.58 -18.13
N ALA A 30 9.27 7.34 -19.20
CA ALA A 30 9.76 6.70 -20.41
C ALA A 30 10.83 7.56 -21.15
N GLN A 31 10.65 8.88 -21.20
CA GLN A 31 11.58 9.80 -21.87
C GLN A 31 12.97 9.81 -21.24
N HIS A 32 13.06 9.63 -19.92
CA HIS A 32 14.31 9.57 -19.18
C HIS A 32 14.91 8.16 -19.11
N GLY A 33 14.40 7.22 -19.92
CA GLY A 33 14.89 5.84 -19.97
C GLY A 33 14.45 4.99 -18.77
N GLY A 34 13.47 5.46 -17.98
CA GLY A 34 12.85 4.70 -16.92
C GLY A 34 11.78 3.74 -17.45
N LYS A 35 11.55 2.65 -16.74
CA LYS A 35 10.52 1.66 -17.04
C LYS A 35 9.41 1.74 -16.00
N VAL A 36 8.17 1.99 -16.43
CA VAL A 36 6.99 1.87 -15.57
C VAL A 36 6.65 0.39 -15.41
N GLU A 37 6.60 -0.10 -14.17
CA GLU A 37 6.23 -1.48 -13.88
C GLU A 37 4.73 -1.62 -13.66
N LYS A 38 4.15 -0.71 -12.87
CA LYS A 38 2.74 -0.78 -12.50
C LYS A 38 2.23 0.61 -12.12
N VAL A 39 1.02 0.94 -12.57
CA VAL A 39 0.26 2.10 -12.11
C VAL A 39 -0.99 1.60 -11.40
N GLU A 40 -1.19 2.04 -10.17
CA GLU A 40 -2.35 1.71 -9.34
C GLU A 40 -3.11 2.98 -8.99
N GLU A 41 -4.34 3.07 -9.47
CA GLU A 41 -5.26 4.15 -9.13
C GLU A 41 -6.11 3.73 -7.92
N TRP A 42 -5.90 4.39 -6.78
CA TRP A 42 -6.62 4.08 -5.54
C TRP A 42 -7.95 4.83 -5.43
N GLY A 43 -8.20 5.80 -6.31
CA GLY A 43 -9.43 6.59 -6.29
C GLY A 43 -9.40 7.73 -5.27
N LYS A 44 -10.60 8.24 -4.96
CA LYS A 44 -10.80 9.31 -3.97
C LYS A 44 -10.74 8.74 -2.56
N ARG A 45 -9.91 9.32 -1.70
CA ARG A 45 -9.81 8.97 -0.28
C ARG A 45 -9.88 10.24 0.58
N ARG A 46 -10.55 10.14 1.72
CA ARG A 46 -10.66 11.23 2.69
C ARG A 46 -9.34 11.38 3.47
N LEU A 47 -8.85 12.61 3.55
CA LEU A 47 -7.65 12.99 4.30
C LEU A 47 -7.99 13.17 5.78
N ALA A 48 -7.01 12.94 6.66
CA ALA A 48 -7.19 13.11 8.11
C ALA A 48 -7.31 14.59 8.52
N TYR A 49 -6.70 15.48 7.73
CA TYR A 49 -6.75 16.94 7.88
C TYR A 49 -6.81 17.58 6.49
N LEU A 50 -7.21 18.85 6.45
CA LEU A 50 -7.31 19.61 5.20
C LEU A 50 -5.91 19.85 4.61
N VAL A 51 -5.74 19.49 3.34
CA VAL A 51 -4.56 19.86 2.55
C VAL A 51 -5.06 20.81 1.47
N ASP A 52 -4.52 22.03 1.42
CA ASP A 52 -4.99 23.10 0.53
C ASP A 52 -6.52 23.28 0.59
N ASP A 53 -7.05 23.31 1.82
CA ASP A 53 -8.48 23.42 2.15
C ASP A 53 -9.39 22.29 1.62
N LYS A 54 -8.80 21.19 1.12
CA LYS A 54 -9.52 20.03 0.60
C LYS A 54 -9.53 18.87 1.60
N PRO A 55 -10.70 18.27 1.90
CA PRO A 55 -10.82 17.10 2.77
C PRO A 55 -10.58 15.77 2.06
N GLU A 56 -10.48 15.77 0.72
CA GLU A 56 -10.37 14.57 -0.11
C GLU A 56 -9.26 14.73 -1.14
N GLY A 57 -8.61 13.62 -1.49
CA GLY A 57 -7.59 13.55 -2.53
C GLY A 57 -7.72 12.30 -3.37
N TYR A 58 -7.32 12.39 -4.64
CA TYR A 58 -7.26 11.23 -5.53
C TYR A 58 -5.85 10.63 -5.50
N TYR A 59 -5.72 9.40 -5.06
CA TYR A 59 -4.43 8.74 -4.86
C TYR A 59 -4.03 7.90 -6.07
N VAL A 60 -2.80 8.11 -6.55
CA VAL A 60 -2.17 7.28 -7.57
C VAL A 60 -0.81 6.82 -7.06
N LEU A 61 -0.58 5.52 -7.14
CA LEU A 61 0.71 4.89 -6.84
C LEU A 61 1.32 4.38 -8.14
N THR A 62 2.56 4.73 -8.41
CA THR A 62 3.28 4.31 -9.60
C THR A 62 4.60 3.66 -9.20
N TYR A 63 4.80 2.44 -9.66
CA TYR A 63 6.05 1.69 -9.53
C TYR A 63 6.84 1.85 -10.82
N PHE A 64 8.07 2.30 -10.70
CA PHE A 64 8.95 2.47 -11.85
C PHE A 64 10.40 2.22 -11.48
N SER A 65 11.17 1.76 -12.46
CA SER A 65 12.61 1.64 -12.37
C SER A 65 13.28 2.77 -13.15
N ALA A 66 14.17 3.53 -12.52
CA ALA A 66 14.88 4.63 -13.16
C ALA A 66 16.33 4.79 -12.65
N ASP A 67 17.06 5.70 -13.29
CA ASP A 67 18.39 6.15 -12.88
C ASP A 67 18.32 7.00 -11.59
N PRO A 68 19.34 6.99 -10.70
CA PRO A 68 19.37 7.82 -9.50
C PRO A 68 19.23 9.34 -9.69
N ALA A 69 19.51 9.89 -10.88
CA ALA A 69 19.30 11.32 -11.13
C ALA A 69 17.81 11.68 -11.35
N PHE A 70 16.99 10.71 -11.76
CA PHE A 70 15.62 10.93 -12.21
C PHE A 70 14.63 11.38 -11.11
N PRO A 71 14.66 10.86 -9.87
CA PRO A 71 13.75 11.30 -8.81
C PRO A 71 13.74 12.82 -8.58
N LYS A 72 14.89 13.47 -8.74
CA LYS A 72 15.03 14.92 -8.57
C LYS A 72 14.33 15.71 -9.67
N GLU A 73 14.37 15.22 -10.91
CA GLU A 73 13.67 15.84 -12.03
C GLU A 73 12.16 15.64 -11.91
N MET A 74 11.72 14.44 -11.48
CA MET A 74 10.31 14.16 -11.23
C MET A 74 9.75 15.06 -10.12
N GLU A 75 10.49 15.22 -9.01
CA GLU A 75 10.12 16.11 -7.91
C GLU A 75 9.90 17.56 -8.37
N ARG A 76 10.83 18.08 -9.18
CA ARG A 76 10.74 19.43 -9.75
C ARG A 76 9.48 19.60 -10.60
N ASN A 77 9.16 18.61 -11.43
CA ASN A 77 8.00 18.68 -12.32
C ASN A 77 6.68 18.60 -11.55
N MET A 78 6.61 17.76 -10.52
CA MET A 78 5.43 17.66 -9.66
C MET A 78 5.23 18.89 -8.78
N GLN A 79 6.32 19.57 -8.39
CA GLN A 79 6.23 20.83 -7.64
C GLN A 79 5.68 21.99 -8.49
N ILE A 80 5.89 21.95 -9.81
CA ILE A 80 5.38 22.97 -10.74
C ILE A 80 3.90 22.73 -11.09
N ASP A 81 3.41 21.50 -10.93
CA ASP A 81 2.04 21.14 -11.31
C ASP A 81 1.07 21.42 -10.15
N ASP A 82 0.34 22.54 -10.22
CA ASP A 82 -0.63 22.98 -9.21
C ASP A 82 -1.77 21.96 -8.97
N LYS A 83 -1.95 20.99 -9.86
CA LYS A 83 -2.97 19.94 -9.73
C LYS A 83 -2.55 18.84 -8.74
N VAL A 84 -1.27 18.76 -8.40
CA VAL A 84 -0.72 17.78 -7.45
C VAL A 84 -0.58 18.44 -6.08
N MET A 85 -1.32 17.96 -5.09
CA MET A 85 -1.28 18.51 -3.74
C MET A 85 -0.04 18.04 -2.98
N ARG A 86 0.26 16.74 -3.06
CA ARG A 86 1.45 16.15 -2.43
C ARG A 86 1.96 14.98 -3.25
N TYR A 87 3.27 14.76 -3.16
CA TYR A 87 3.94 13.60 -3.69
C TYR A 87 4.93 13.05 -2.66
N LEU A 88 5.26 11.77 -2.81
CA LEU A 88 6.28 11.08 -2.05
C LEU A 88 6.96 10.10 -2.99
N ILE A 89 8.26 10.28 -3.19
CA ILE A 89 9.10 9.34 -3.93
C ILE A 89 9.91 8.54 -2.91
N THR A 90 9.74 7.23 -2.92
CA THR A 90 10.44 6.31 -2.03
C THR A 90 11.29 5.35 -2.86
N ARG A 91 12.54 5.13 -2.46
CA ARG A 91 13.37 4.09 -3.05
C ARG A 91 12.98 2.73 -2.45
N VAL A 92 12.63 1.79 -3.30
CA VAL A 92 12.28 0.43 -2.88
C VAL A 92 13.55 -0.35 -2.62
N GLU A 93 13.86 -0.52 -1.34
CA GLU A 93 14.89 -1.45 -0.92
C GLU A 93 14.28 -2.85 -0.87
N HIS A 94 14.66 -3.74 -1.79
CA HIS A 94 14.39 -5.16 -1.64
C HIS A 94 15.18 -5.68 -0.43
N LYS A 95 14.58 -5.60 0.77
CA LYS A 95 15.10 -6.32 1.93
C LYS A 95 15.09 -7.80 1.56
N ARG A 96 16.27 -8.34 1.23
CA ARG A 96 16.52 -9.77 1.26
C ARG A 96 16.25 -10.21 2.69
N SER A 97 15.03 -10.65 2.97
CA SER A 97 14.67 -11.24 4.23
C SER A 97 15.42 -12.55 4.36
N ASN A 98 16.65 -12.47 4.88
CA ASN A 98 17.38 -13.63 5.39
C ASN A 98 16.78 -14.06 6.74
N VAL A 99 15.45 -14.18 6.77
CA VAL A 99 14.70 -14.75 7.87
C VAL A 99 14.55 -16.21 7.48
N LYS A 100 15.34 -17.09 8.11
CA LYS A 100 15.08 -18.53 8.04
C LYS A 100 13.60 -18.73 8.38
N PRO A 101 12.82 -19.47 7.56
CA PRO A 101 11.41 -19.67 7.84
C PRO A 101 11.31 -20.19 9.26
N ARG A 102 10.59 -19.47 10.12
CA ARG A 102 10.29 -19.93 11.48
C ARG A 102 9.58 -21.27 11.29
N SER A 103 10.29 -22.36 11.57
CA SER A 103 9.73 -23.71 11.51
C SER A 103 8.40 -23.64 12.24
N GLN A 104 7.31 -23.89 11.52
CA GLN A 104 5.99 -23.93 12.12
C GLN A 104 6.10 -24.96 13.23
N ARG A 105 6.08 -24.49 14.48
CA ARG A 105 5.93 -25.40 15.61
C ARG A 105 4.56 -26.02 15.36
N PRO A 106 4.46 -27.32 15.03
CA PRO A 106 3.17 -27.91 14.75
C PRO A 106 2.29 -27.65 15.96
N ALA A 107 1.07 -27.14 15.71
CA ALA A 107 0.09 -26.87 16.75
C ALA A 107 0.00 -28.09 17.68
N PRO A 108 -0.08 -27.92 19.01
CA PRO A 108 -0.25 -29.05 19.89
C PRO A 108 -1.52 -29.77 19.44
N LEU A 109 -1.33 -31.06 19.12
CA LEU A 109 -2.37 -32.01 18.79
C LEU A 109 -3.54 -31.78 19.75
N ALA A 110 -4.66 -31.32 19.22
CA ALA A 110 -5.91 -31.25 19.96
C ALA A 110 -6.16 -32.63 20.55
N ALA A 111 -6.06 -32.73 21.88
CA ALA A 111 -6.44 -33.91 22.62
C ALA A 111 -7.91 -34.22 22.33
N PRO A 112 -8.26 -35.37 21.75
CA PRO A 112 -9.64 -35.82 21.70
C PRO A 112 -9.91 -36.56 23.01
N ALA A 113 -10.35 -35.85 24.04
CA ALA A 113 -10.77 -36.48 25.29
C ALA A 113 -11.82 -35.64 26.00
N GLU A 114 -13.01 -35.55 25.41
CA GLU A 114 -14.23 -35.47 26.20
C GLU A 114 -15.31 -36.28 25.46
N ALA A 115 -15.39 -37.55 25.84
CA ALA A 115 -16.59 -38.36 25.66
C ALA A 115 -17.37 -38.31 27.00
N PRO A 116 -18.70 -38.17 26.95
CA PRO A 116 -19.55 -38.01 28.12
C PRO A 116 -19.90 -39.38 28.73
N ALA A 117 -19.91 -39.50 30.07
CA ALA A 117 -20.68 -40.52 30.79
C ALA A 117 -20.73 -40.22 32.29
N MET A 118 -21.90 -39.81 32.76
CA MET A 118 -22.29 -39.93 34.18
C MET A 118 -22.54 -41.41 34.52
N ALA A 119 -21.92 -41.90 35.59
CA ALA A 119 -22.37 -42.98 36.49
C ALA A 119 -21.27 -43.20 37.55
N ALA A 120 -21.44 -42.74 38.80
CA ALA A 120 -22.13 -43.44 39.89
C ALA A 120 -21.17 -44.27 40.77
N GLU A 121 -20.96 -43.82 42.00
CA GLU A 121 -20.74 -44.63 43.21
C GLU A 121 -21.26 -43.79 44.41
N ILE A 122 -22.53 -43.97 44.85
CA ILE A 122 -23.04 -44.81 45.96
C ILE A 122 -22.85 -44.10 47.35
N VAL A 123 -23.87 -43.39 47.91
CA VAL A 123 -24.93 -43.82 48.89
C VAL A 123 -24.39 -43.88 50.35
N PRO A 124 -25.14 -43.67 51.48
CA PRO A 124 -26.56 -43.33 51.74
C PRO A 124 -26.79 -42.13 52.74
N ASP A 125 -28.06 -41.86 53.05
CA ASP A 125 -28.64 -41.66 54.41
C ASP A 125 -29.23 -40.28 54.80
N GLU A 126 -30.56 -40.29 54.98
CA GLU A 126 -31.38 -39.63 56.04
C GLU A 126 -31.54 -38.09 56.09
N GLU A 127 -32.67 -37.60 55.53
CA GLU A 127 -33.85 -36.96 56.17
C GLU A 127 -34.70 -36.19 55.13
#